data_AF-A0A7W3WRM3-F1
#
_entry.id   AF-A0A7W3WRM3-F1
#
_cell.length_a   1.000
_cell.length_b   1.000
_cell.length_c   1.000
_cell.angle_alpha   90.00
_cell.angle_beta   90.00
_cell.angle_gamma   90.00
#
_symmetry.space_group_name_H-M   'P 1'
#
loop_
_entity.id
_entity.type
_entity.pdbx_description
1 polymer ?
#
loop_
_entity_poly.entity_id
_entity_poly.type
_entity_poly.pdbx_seq_one_letter_code
_entity_poly.pdbx_strand_id
1 'polypeptide(L)'
;THARVLVTPATVEGVAATRSVLDWMGGLHTSMLPTTVVALAHAVPDTALDEAKAVERLGVGGPAVVSIPYDRHLAAGGAIQTELLGEHTREAAARLAAACMARANSGGQTGRPRA
;
A
#
# COMPACT_ATOMS: atom_id res chain seq x y z
N THR A 1 13.33 -5.14 -11.09
CA THR A 1 13.41 -4.39 -9.81
C THR A 1 12.45 -5.01 -8.82
N HIS A 2 12.69 -4.89 -7.52
CA HIS A 2 11.77 -5.43 -6.50
C HIS A 2 10.79 -4.35 -6.06
N ALA A 3 9.51 -4.71 -5.93
CA ALA A 3 8.54 -3.89 -5.21
C ALA A 3 8.67 -4.14 -3.70
N ARG A 4 8.39 -3.10 -2.91
CA ARG A 4 8.33 -3.18 -1.45
C ARG A 4 6.91 -2.88 -1.00
N VAL A 5 6.41 -3.62 -0.02
CA VAL A 5 5.10 -3.37 0.57
C VAL A 5 5.27 -2.97 2.03
N LEU A 6 4.73 -1.81 2.39
CA LEU A 6 4.58 -1.39 3.79
C LEU A 6 3.11 -1.55 4.15
N VAL A 7 2.82 -2.31 5.20
CA VAL A 7 1.45 -2.45 5.73
C VAL A 7 1.28 -1.44 6.84
N THR A 8 0.26 -0.59 6.71
CA THR A 8 -0.02 0.53 7.60
C THR A 8 -1.40 0.33 8.22
N PRO A 9 -1.50 0.21 9.55
CA PRO A 9 -2.80 0.28 10.21
C PRO A 9 -3.50 1.61 9.88
N ALA A 10 -4.79 1.57 9.56
CA ALA A 10 -5.62 2.75 9.30
C ALA A 10 -5.96 3.52 10.59
N THR A 11 -4.92 3.96 11.30
CA THR A 11 -4.98 4.83 12.48
C THR A 11 -4.09 6.05 12.27
N VAL A 12 -4.34 7.13 13.01
CA VAL A 12 -3.54 8.36 12.92
C VAL A 12 -2.07 8.08 13.24
N GLU A 13 -1.82 7.28 14.29
CA GLU A 13 -0.49 6.88 14.72
C GLU A 13 0.19 5.98 13.70
N GLY A 14 -0.55 5.03 13.10
CA GLY A 14 -0.02 4.12 12.08
C GLY A 14 0.41 4.86 10.81
N VAL A 15 -0.41 5.82 10.36
CA VAL A 15 -0.10 6.71 9.23
C VAL A 15 1.12 7.57 9.53
N ALA A 16 1.20 8.17 10.72
CA ALA A 16 2.34 9.00 11.12
C ALA A 16 3.64 8.18 11.19
N ALA A 17 3.60 7.00 11.81
CA ALA A 17 4.76 6.11 11.92
C ALA A 17 5.25 5.64 10.55
N THR A 18 4.32 5.23 9.66
CA THR A 18 4.66 4.82 8.29
C THR A 18 5.27 5.99 7.52
N ARG A 19 4.73 7.20 7.68
CA ARG A 19 5.29 8.38 7.00
C ARG A 19 6.75 8.63 7.38
N SER A 20 7.08 8.53 8.66
CA SER A 20 8.47 8.66 9.13
C SER A 20 9.40 7.60 8.49
N VAL A 21 8.91 6.37 8.30
CA VAL A 21 9.66 5.31 7.59
C VAL A 21 9.84 5.66 6.11
N LEU A 22 8.80 6.16 5.44
CA LEU A 22 8.89 6.60 4.04
C LEU A 22 9.90 7.74 3.90
N ASP A 23 9.89 8.72 4.80
CA ASP A 23 10.86 9.83 4.80
C ASP A 23 12.30 9.34 4.92
N TRP A 24 12.54 8.45 5.89
CA TRP A 24 13.85 7.82 6.03
C TRP A 24 14.25 7.06 4.77
N MET A 25 13.37 6.23 4.20
CA MET A 25 13.66 5.49 2.96
C MET A 25 13.94 6.41 1.76
N GLY A 26 13.21 7.51 1.65
CA GLY A 26 13.42 8.52 0.61
C GLY A 26 14.81 9.15 0.66
N GLY A 27 15.40 9.25 1.86
CA GLY A 27 16.77 9.70 2.06
C GLY A 27 17.86 8.68 1.68
N LEU A 28 17.53 7.39 1.55
CA LEU A 28 18.51 6.35 1.23
C LEU A 28 18.86 6.32 -0.27
N HIS A 29 17.84 6.37 -1.14
CA HIS A 29 18.03 6.37 -2.59
C HIS A 29 16.77 6.88 -3.32
N THR A 30 16.96 7.65 -4.39
CA THR A 30 15.87 8.29 -5.17
C THR A 30 14.83 7.30 -5.70
N SER A 31 15.22 6.04 -5.96
CA SER A 31 14.29 5.01 -6.46
C SER A 31 13.49 4.28 -5.38
N MET A 32 13.72 4.55 -4.09
CA MET A 32 13.07 3.82 -2.99
C MET A 32 11.56 4.04 -2.96
N LEU A 33 11.13 5.30 -2.97
CA LEU A 33 9.72 5.64 -2.89
C LEU A 33 8.92 5.22 -4.13
N PRO A 34 9.40 5.46 -5.37
CA PRO A 34 8.70 5.01 -6.57
C PRO A 34 8.57 3.49 -6.71
N THR A 35 9.30 2.68 -5.94
CA THR A 35 9.18 1.21 -5.97
C THR A 35 8.43 0.65 -4.76
N THR A 36 7.89 1.53 -3.91
CA THR A 36 7.15 1.17 -2.70
C THR A 36 5.64 1.25 -2.94
N VAL A 37 4.91 0.31 -2.34
CA VAL A 37 3.47 0.29 -2.23
C VAL A 37 3.11 0.27 -0.74
N VAL A 38 2.14 1.07 -0.33
CA VAL A 38 1.62 1.13 1.04
C VAL A 38 0.22 0.53 1.05
N ALA A 39 0.00 -0.49 1.86
CA ALA A 39 -1.30 -1.08 2.11
C ALA A 39 -1.90 -0.48 3.38
N LEU A 40 -2.86 0.43 3.24
CA LEU A 40 -3.55 1.06 4.37
C LEU A 40 -4.71 0.17 4.82
N ALA A 41 -4.55 -0.57 5.91
CA ALA A 41 -5.46 -1.64 6.32
C ALA A 41 -6.38 -1.27 7.47
N HIS A 42 -7.69 -1.41 7.26
CA HIS A 42 -8.71 -1.18 8.29
C HIS A 42 -8.97 -2.45 9.10
N ALA A 43 -8.53 -2.46 10.36
CA ALA A 43 -8.75 -3.58 11.28
C ALA A 43 -10.15 -3.57 11.94
N VAL A 44 -10.85 -2.45 11.86
CA VAL A 44 -12.21 -2.23 12.36
C VAL A 44 -13.03 -1.47 11.30
N PRO A 45 -14.36 -1.65 11.25
CA PRO A 45 -15.20 -1.04 10.22
C PRO A 45 -15.26 0.49 10.29
N ASP A 46 -15.27 1.07 11.50
CA ASP A 46 -15.31 2.51 11.71
C ASP A 46 -14.00 3.00 12.33
N THR A 47 -13.23 3.74 11.54
CA THR A 47 -12.01 4.41 12.00
C THR A 47 -12.22 5.92 12.01
N ALA A 48 -11.79 6.60 13.07
CA ALA A 48 -11.80 8.07 13.14
C ALA A 48 -10.79 8.75 12.16
N LEU A 49 -10.07 7.96 11.37
CA LEU A 49 -9.08 8.41 10.41
C LEU A 49 -9.78 9.00 9.16
N ASP A 50 -9.37 10.22 8.79
CA ASP A 50 -9.67 10.78 7.47
C ASP A 50 -8.82 10.06 6.41
N GLU A 51 -9.43 9.10 5.72
CA GLU A 51 -8.75 8.22 4.79
C GLU A 51 -8.13 8.97 3.61
N ALA A 52 -8.83 9.97 3.06
CA ALA A 52 -8.34 10.77 1.94
C ALA A 52 -7.04 11.50 2.32
N LYS A 53 -6.99 12.12 3.51
CA LYS A 53 -5.77 12.76 4.01
C LYS A 53 -4.66 11.77 4.33
N ALA A 54 -5.00 10.57 4.81
CA ALA A 54 -4.03 9.52 5.05
C ALA A 54 -3.36 9.06 3.75
N VAL A 55 -4.16 8.78 2.72
CA VAL A 55 -3.69 8.39 1.38
C VAL A 55 -2.81 9.49 0.77
N GLU A 56 -3.26 10.75 0.84
CA GLU A 56 -2.47 11.89 0.36
C GLU A 56 -1.12 11.98 1.06
N ARG A 57 -1.11 11.94 2.40
CA ARG A 57 0.11 12.06 3.22
C ARG A 57 1.11 10.94 2.92
N LEU A 58 0.63 9.70 2.77
CA LEU A 58 1.45 8.53 2.50
C LEU A 58 1.94 8.48 1.06
N GLY A 59 1.19 9.05 0.10
CA GLY A 59 1.55 9.07 -1.33
C GLY A 59 2.60 10.10 -1.73
N VAL A 60 2.98 11.02 -0.83
CA VAL A 60 4.03 12.02 -1.09
C VAL A 60 5.36 11.32 -1.41
N GLY A 61 6.05 11.79 -2.47
CA GLY A 61 7.31 11.21 -2.93
C GLY A 61 7.14 10.02 -3.87
N GLY A 62 5.90 9.63 -4.19
CA GLY A 62 5.59 8.67 -5.24
C GLY A 62 5.37 7.20 -4.87
N PRO A 63 5.30 6.75 -3.60
CA PRO A 63 4.80 5.40 -3.33
C PRO A 63 3.32 5.32 -3.71
N ALA A 64 2.89 4.14 -4.18
CA ALA A 64 1.47 3.89 -4.38
C ALA A 64 0.81 3.59 -3.03
N VAL A 65 -0.42 4.02 -2.82
CA VAL A 65 -1.20 3.70 -1.60
C VAL A 65 -2.47 2.97 -2.03
N VAL A 66 -2.73 1.82 -1.40
CA VAL A 66 -3.92 1.01 -1.64
C VAL A 66 -4.61 0.76 -0.30
N SER A 67 -5.84 1.23 -0.17
CA SER A 67 -6.67 0.96 1.00
C SER A 67 -7.22 -0.45 0.96
N ILE A 68 -7.07 -1.17 2.06
CA ILE A 68 -7.63 -2.50 2.29
C ILE A 68 -8.80 -2.31 3.28
N PRO A 69 -10.05 -2.55 2.85
CA PRO A 69 -11.21 -2.33 3.70
C PRO A 69 -11.24 -3.33 4.85
N TYR A 70 -12.06 -3.03 5.86
CA TYR A 70 -12.36 -3.98 6.91
C TYR A 70 -13.03 -5.22 6.32
N ASP A 71 -12.52 -6.39 6.69
CA ASP A 71 -13.08 -7.67 6.32
C ASP A 71 -13.15 -8.56 7.56
N ARG A 72 -14.35 -9.06 7.86
CA ARG A 72 -14.58 -9.95 9.02
C ARG A 72 -13.74 -11.22 8.98
N HIS A 73 -13.46 -11.77 7.79
CA HIS A 73 -12.65 -12.98 7.62
C HIS A 73 -11.19 -12.69 7.95
N LEU A 74 -10.67 -11.54 7.50
CA LEU A 74 -9.33 -11.08 7.87
C LEU A 74 -9.23 -10.76 9.37
N ALA A 75 -10.24 -10.09 9.93
CA ALA A 75 -10.28 -9.71 11.34
C ALA A 75 -10.36 -10.93 12.29
N ALA A 76 -10.89 -12.06 11.83
CA ALA A 76 -10.92 -13.30 12.60
C ALA A 76 -9.50 -13.88 12.86
N GLY A 77 -8.49 -13.48 12.08
CA GLY A 77 -7.08 -13.87 12.29
C GLY A 77 -6.77 -15.34 12.00
N GLY A 78 -7.69 -16.06 11.37
CA GLY A 78 -7.49 -17.46 10.96
C GLY A 78 -6.78 -17.59 9.60
N ALA A 79 -6.77 -18.80 9.06
CA ALA A 79 -6.27 -19.03 7.70
C ALA A 79 -7.05 -18.17 6.68
N ILE A 80 -6.33 -17.41 5.85
CA ILE A 80 -6.94 -16.59 4.80
C ILE A 80 -7.47 -17.51 3.72
N GLN A 81 -8.79 -17.56 3.58
CA GLN A 81 -9.49 -18.29 2.53
C GLN A 81 -10.00 -17.23 1.56
N THR A 82 -9.38 -17.14 0.39
CA THR A 82 -9.70 -16.13 -0.63
C THR A 82 -11.18 -16.12 -1.00
N GLU A 83 -11.81 -17.29 -0.98
CA GLU A 83 -13.23 -17.46 -1.31
C GLU A 83 -14.19 -16.81 -0.28
N LEU A 84 -13.71 -16.60 0.95
CA LEU A 84 -14.49 -16.03 2.06
C LEU A 84 -14.30 -14.52 2.21
N LEU A 85 -13.39 -13.93 1.43
CA LEU A 85 -13.17 -12.48 1.42
C LEU A 85 -14.36 -11.77 0.76
N GLY A 86 -14.77 -10.65 1.36
CA GLY A 86 -15.72 -9.74 0.76
C GLY A 86 -15.24 -9.26 -0.61
N GLU A 87 -16.17 -8.94 -1.50
CA GLU A 87 -15.85 -8.50 -2.86
C GLU A 87 -14.89 -7.31 -2.87
N HIS A 88 -15.16 -6.28 -2.05
CA HIS A 88 -14.31 -5.09 -1.96
C HIS A 88 -12.88 -5.43 -1.48
N THR A 89 -12.73 -6.41 -0.59
CA THR A 89 -11.43 -6.89 -0.11
C THR A 89 -10.68 -7.62 -1.22
N ARG A 90 -11.37 -8.46 -2.01
CA ARG A 90 -10.79 -9.14 -3.18
C ARG A 90 -10.35 -8.15 -4.25
N GLU A 91 -11.18 -7.15 -4.55
CA GLU A 91 -10.81 -6.05 -5.46
C GLU A 91 -9.60 -5.27 -4.95
N ALA A 92 -9.58 -4.91 -3.66
CA ALA A 92 -8.47 -4.19 -3.05
C ALA A 92 -7.17 -5.02 -3.09
N ALA A 93 -7.25 -6.31 -2.81
CA ALA A 93 -6.11 -7.24 -2.93
C ALA A 93 -5.61 -7.34 -4.37
N ALA A 94 -6.50 -7.40 -5.36
CA ALA A 94 -6.13 -7.39 -6.77
C ALA A 94 -5.46 -6.07 -7.18
N ARG A 95 -5.98 -4.93 -6.72
CA ARG A 95 -5.36 -3.60 -6.93
C ARG A 95 -3.98 -3.51 -6.28
N LEU A 96 -3.82 -4.03 -5.06
CA LEU A 96 -2.53 -4.11 -4.36
C LEU A 96 -1.52 -4.94 -5.16
N ALA A 97 -1.93 -6.12 -5.62
CA ALA A 97 -1.09 -6.99 -6.45
C ALA A 97 -0.69 -6.31 -7.75
N ALA A 98 -1.63 -5.65 -8.44
CA ALA A 98 -1.36 -4.92 -9.67
C ALA A 98 -0.37 -3.76 -9.45
N ALA A 99 -0.53 -2.99 -8.36
CA ALA A 99 0.39 -1.91 -8.00
C ALA A 99 1.81 -2.45 -7.74
N CYS A 100 1.93 -3.57 -7.00
CA CYS A 100 3.21 -4.22 -6.76
C CYS A 100 3.88 -4.67 -8.06
N MET A 101 3.13 -5.31 -8.96
CA MET A 101 3.64 -5.76 -10.26
C MET A 101 4.11 -4.60 -11.13
N ALA A 102 3.31 -3.53 -11.22
CA ALA A 102 3.69 -2.32 -11.95
C ALA A 102 5.01 -1.74 -11.41
N ARG A 103 5.17 -1.68 -10.08
CA ARG A 103 6.37 -1.11 -9.44
C ARG A 103 7.61 -1.99 -9.55
N ALA A 104 7.47 -3.31 -9.47
CA ALA A 104 8.56 -4.25 -9.71
C ALA A 104 9.10 -4.13 -11.16
N ASN A 105 8.21 -3.85 -12.10
CA ASN A 105 8.52 -3.73 -13.52
C ASN A 105 9.02 -2.33 -13.94
N SER A 106 8.75 -1.27 -13.18
CA SER A 106 9.16 0.10 -13.56
C SER A 106 10.67 0.32 -13.70
N GLY A 107 11.52 -0.49 -13.05
CA GLY A 107 12.97 -0.41 -13.29
C GLY A 107 13.45 -1.01 -14.61
N GLY A 108 12.58 -1.73 -15.35
CA GLY A 108 12.87 -2.27 -16.68
C GLY A 108 12.43 -1.37 -17.84
N GLN A 109 11.72 -0.27 -17.56
CA GLN A 109 11.11 0.57 -18.60
C GLN A 109 11.94 1.83 -18.92
N THR A 110 12.89 2.19 -18.06
CA THR A 110 13.78 3.36 -18.19
C THR A 110 14.87 3.22 -19.27
N GLY A 111 14.83 2.17 -20.11
CA GLY A 111 15.92 1.81 -21.04
C GLY A 111 15.56 1.61 -22.52
N ARG A 112 14.31 1.83 -22.96
CA ARG A 112 13.99 1.82 -24.41
C ARG A 112 13.93 3.26 -24.94
N PRO A 113 14.94 3.75 -25.69
CA PRO A 113 14.73 4.93 -26.52
C PRO A 113 13.61 4.62 -27.51
N ARG A 114 12.63 5.52 -27.59
CA ARG A 114 11.65 5.50 -28.68
C ARG A 114 12.42 5.88 -29.94
N ALA A 115 12.59 4.91 -30.84
CA ALA A 115 13.04 5.14 -32.20
C ALA A 115 11.94 5.83 -33.02
#